data_AF-A0A7W5Z5I9-F1
#
_entry.id   AF-A0A7W5Z5I9-F1
#
_cell.length_a   1.000
_cell.length_b   1.000
_cell.length_c   1.000
_cell.angle_alpha   90.00
_cell.angle_beta   90.00
_cell.angle_gamma   90.00
#
_symmetry.space_group_name_H-M   'P 1'
#
loop_
_entity.id
_entity.type
_entity.pdbx_description
1 polymer ?
#
loop_
_entity_poly.entity_id
_entity_poly.type
_entity_poly.pdbx_seq_one_letter_code
_entity_poly.pdbx_strand_id
1 'polypeptide(L)'
;MTIPDRQNLTALFAYGLGVQPTRAQIELFEADLSRSSLELIYDSLREIRGSGIRGQTGLDLRSVVFAVYARKLAEISRLFPIFFVFESSFRAFVAGRLAAIYGADDWWRPIDRAVRNSSDPLLLRTLNGQPVARSTLRTVSRVLCSVRDAGAPSPNTGYDVISSGTMATVGSLIEQHWGDMIDSFHSGHMYRPHGRLTKTEFGELFKRVRLARNEAYHHRSVPAQARVVEIAEELLDFLDVHLEHSCRNVNAARLTPLRFKVQKEPRHA
;
A
#
# COMPACT_ATOMS: atom_id res chain seq x y z
N MET A 1 7.83 18.60 -9.94
CA MET A 1 6.91 19.75 -10.13
C MET A 1 6.20 19.95 -8.81
N THR A 2 6.41 21.10 -8.15
CA THR A 2 5.96 21.33 -6.76
C THR A 2 4.50 21.80 -6.77
N ILE A 3 3.62 21.15 -6.00
CA ILE A 3 2.24 21.60 -5.82
C ILE A 3 2.29 22.95 -5.08
N PRO A 4 1.57 24.00 -5.54
CA PRO A 4 1.51 25.27 -4.84
C PRO A 4 1.07 25.08 -3.37
N ASP A 5 1.64 25.89 -2.47
CA ASP A 5 1.26 25.88 -1.06
C ASP A 5 -0.24 26.17 -0.88
N ARG A 6 -0.87 25.53 0.13
CA ARG A 6 -2.28 25.74 0.51
C ARG A 6 -2.61 27.22 0.71
N GLN A 7 -1.62 28.01 1.13
CA GLN A 7 -1.77 29.44 1.38
C GLN A 7 -1.98 30.28 0.11
N ASN A 8 -1.76 29.71 -1.09
CA ASN A 8 -1.92 30.44 -2.35
C ASN A 8 -2.97 29.76 -3.25
N LEU A 9 -4.23 29.82 -2.83
CA LEU A 9 -5.38 29.29 -3.58
C LEU A 9 -5.49 29.88 -4.98
N THR A 10 -5.19 31.16 -5.14
CA THR A 10 -5.13 31.82 -6.44
C THR A 10 -4.12 31.15 -7.36
N ALA A 11 -2.93 30.79 -6.86
CA ALA A 11 -1.96 30.00 -7.61
C ALA A 11 -2.42 28.57 -7.86
N LEU A 12 -3.10 27.91 -6.91
CA LEU A 12 -3.65 26.57 -7.10
C LEU A 12 -4.69 26.53 -8.23
N PHE A 13 -5.60 27.50 -8.27
CA PHE A 13 -6.61 27.65 -9.32
C PHE A 13 -6.00 28.09 -10.65
N ALA A 14 -5.11 29.09 -10.64
CA ALA A 14 -4.42 29.52 -11.85
C ALA A 14 -3.58 28.38 -12.45
N TYR A 15 -2.96 27.54 -11.62
CA TYR A 15 -2.16 26.41 -12.08
C TYR A 15 -3.02 25.22 -12.52
N GLY A 16 -3.97 24.80 -11.67
CA GLY A 16 -4.82 23.64 -11.88
C GLY A 16 -5.92 23.88 -12.93
N LEU A 17 -6.61 25.00 -12.83
CA LEU A 17 -7.75 25.37 -13.70
C LEU A 17 -7.41 26.43 -14.75
N GLY A 18 -6.28 27.12 -14.71
CA GLY A 18 -5.92 28.17 -15.69
C GLY A 18 -6.91 29.32 -15.77
N VAL A 19 -7.65 29.57 -14.69
CA VAL A 19 -8.63 30.65 -14.54
C VAL A 19 -8.29 31.38 -13.24
N GLN A 20 -8.50 32.70 -13.21
CA GLN A 20 -8.47 33.47 -11.97
C GLN A 20 -9.82 33.30 -11.26
N PRO A 21 -9.87 32.63 -10.08
CA PRO A 21 -11.11 32.45 -9.36
C PRO A 21 -11.61 33.80 -8.82
N THR A 22 -12.92 33.97 -8.74
CA THR A 22 -13.51 35.13 -8.05
C THR A 22 -13.25 35.04 -6.55
N ARG A 23 -13.28 36.17 -5.84
CA ARG A 23 -13.09 36.22 -4.38
C ARG A 23 -14.07 35.30 -3.63
N ALA A 24 -15.34 35.28 -4.03
CA ALA A 24 -16.35 34.39 -3.46
C ALA A 24 -16.03 32.91 -3.67
N GLN A 25 -15.45 32.53 -4.82
CA GLN A 25 -14.99 31.16 -5.07
C GLN A 25 -13.78 30.80 -4.21
N ILE A 26 -12.84 31.72 -4.00
CA ILE A 26 -11.68 31.51 -3.11
C ILE A 26 -12.16 31.25 -1.67
N GLU A 27 -13.03 32.11 -1.14
CA GLU A 27 -13.55 32.01 0.24
C GLU A 27 -14.33 30.70 0.46
N LEU A 28 -15.13 30.26 -0.53
CA LEU A 28 -15.85 28.98 -0.47
C LEU A 28 -14.91 27.78 -0.50
N PHE A 29 -13.87 27.81 -1.35
CA PHE A 29 -12.92 26.70 -1.47
C PHE A 29 -11.94 26.60 -0.31
N GLU A 30 -11.58 27.72 0.33
CA GLU A 30 -10.67 27.75 1.48
C GLU A 30 -11.19 26.90 2.65
N ALA A 31 -12.49 27.03 2.94
CA ALA A 31 -13.15 26.23 3.97
C ALA A 31 -13.10 24.72 3.66
N ASP A 32 -13.25 24.31 2.40
CA ASP A 32 -13.24 22.90 2.02
C ASP A 32 -11.83 22.31 1.90
N LEU A 33 -10.85 23.12 1.50
CA LEU A 33 -9.44 22.71 1.37
C LEU A 33 -8.79 22.41 2.71
N SER A 34 -9.26 23.04 3.79
CA SER A 34 -8.86 22.68 5.15
C SER A 34 -9.26 21.25 5.54
N ARG A 35 -10.24 20.65 4.85
CA ARG A 35 -10.85 19.34 5.16
C ARG A 35 -10.55 18.26 4.11
N SER A 36 -9.81 18.60 3.06
CA SER A 36 -9.63 17.75 1.88
C SER A 36 -8.15 17.49 1.56
N SER A 37 -7.87 16.37 0.88
CA SER A 37 -6.53 16.10 0.36
C SER A 37 -6.17 17.12 -0.73
N LEU A 38 -5.10 17.89 -0.51
CA LEU A 38 -4.64 18.90 -1.47
C LEU A 38 -4.24 18.25 -2.79
N GLU A 39 -3.58 17.09 -2.73
CA GLU A 39 -3.11 16.37 -3.91
C GLU A 39 -4.30 15.94 -4.79
N LEU A 40 -5.37 15.39 -4.20
CA LEU A 40 -6.55 14.99 -4.95
C LEU A 40 -7.34 16.18 -5.50
N ILE A 41 -7.44 17.28 -4.75
CA ILE A 41 -8.07 18.50 -5.27
C ILE A 41 -7.28 19.02 -6.46
N TYR A 42 -5.96 19.09 -6.35
CA TYR A 42 -5.10 19.53 -7.44
C TYR A 42 -5.26 18.66 -8.70
N ASP A 43 -5.29 17.34 -8.57
CA ASP A 43 -5.53 16.44 -9.70
C ASP A 43 -6.94 16.60 -10.28
N SER A 44 -7.94 16.90 -9.44
CA SER A 44 -9.31 17.18 -9.88
C SER A 44 -9.38 18.45 -10.72
N LEU A 45 -8.72 19.52 -10.27
CA LEU A 45 -8.62 20.78 -11.00
C LEU A 45 -7.94 20.59 -12.36
N ARG A 46 -6.84 19.82 -12.41
CA ARG A 46 -6.13 19.52 -13.68
C ARG A 46 -7.00 18.76 -14.67
N GLU A 47 -7.79 17.80 -14.19
CA GLU A 47 -8.69 17.02 -15.05
C GLU A 47 -9.79 17.90 -15.65
N ILE A 48 -10.41 18.76 -14.82
CA ILE A 48 -11.43 19.72 -15.28
C ILE A 48 -10.85 20.67 -16.32
N ARG A 49 -9.62 21.15 -16.12
CA ARG A 49 -8.90 21.94 -17.13
C ARG A 49 -8.79 21.21 -18.48
N GLY A 50 -8.48 19.90 -18.47
CA GLY A 50 -8.37 19.10 -19.69
C GLY A 50 -9.72 18.84 -20.38
N SER A 51 -10.82 18.86 -19.63
CA SER A 51 -12.18 18.56 -20.14
C SER A 51 -12.87 19.70 -20.91
N GLY A 52 -12.29 20.91 -20.96
CA GLY A 52 -12.85 22.01 -21.75
C GLY A 52 -14.08 22.69 -21.15
N ILE A 53 -14.47 22.38 -19.90
CA ILE A 53 -15.60 23.00 -19.16
C ILE A 53 -15.38 24.52 -18.91
N ARG A 54 -14.19 25.05 -19.24
CA ARG A 54 -13.83 26.47 -19.17
C ARG A 54 -14.67 27.31 -20.14
N GLY A 55 -15.76 27.88 -19.67
CA GLY A 55 -16.57 28.83 -20.44
C GLY A 55 -18.06 28.67 -20.29
N GLN A 56 -18.53 27.63 -19.58
CA GLN A 56 -19.94 27.52 -19.24
C GLN A 56 -20.29 28.52 -18.13
N THR A 57 -20.97 29.60 -18.50
CA THR A 57 -21.56 30.57 -17.59
C THR A 57 -22.62 29.89 -16.71
N GLY A 58 -22.58 30.15 -15.40
CA GLY A 58 -23.54 29.60 -14.43
C GLY A 58 -23.17 28.23 -13.84
N LEU A 59 -22.01 27.66 -14.19
CA LEU A 59 -21.57 26.38 -13.67
C LEU A 59 -21.08 26.48 -12.22
N ASP A 60 -21.62 25.66 -11.32
CA ASP A 60 -21.11 25.52 -9.96
C ASP A 60 -19.78 24.75 -9.96
N LEU A 61 -18.70 25.50 -10.15
CA LEU A 61 -17.32 24.98 -10.20
C LEU A 61 -16.95 24.20 -8.93
N ARG A 62 -17.50 24.58 -7.76
CA ARG A 62 -17.25 23.89 -6.50
C ARG A 62 -17.81 22.47 -6.57
N SER A 63 -19.09 22.33 -6.90
CA SER A 63 -19.74 21.03 -7.03
C SER A 63 -19.05 20.14 -8.08
N VAL A 64 -18.59 20.70 -9.20
CA VAL A 64 -17.88 19.94 -10.23
C VAL A 64 -16.50 19.46 -9.75
N VAL A 65 -15.72 20.31 -9.07
CA VAL A 65 -14.44 19.90 -8.49
C VAL A 65 -14.64 18.80 -7.45
N PHE A 66 -15.63 18.93 -6.57
CA PHE A 66 -15.89 17.93 -5.53
C PHE A 66 -16.49 16.62 -6.07
N ALA A 67 -17.24 16.65 -7.17
CA ALA A 67 -17.67 15.45 -7.86
C ALA A 67 -16.47 14.66 -8.44
N VAL A 68 -15.52 15.35 -9.08
CA VAL A 68 -14.28 14.74 -9.58
C VAL A 68 -13.41 14.23 -8.43
N TYR A 69 -13.28 15.00 -7.35
CA TYR A 69 -12.57 14.60 -6.13
C TYR A 69 -13.18 13.32 -5.53
N ALA A 70 -14.50 13.26 -5.36
CA ALA A 70 -15.20 12.12 -4.81
C ALA A 70 -15.02 10.87 -5.68
N ARG A 71 -15.07 11.02 -7.02
CA ARG A 71 -14.78 9.92 -7.95
C ARG A 71 -13.34 9.42 -7.80
N LYS A 72 -12.34 10.31 -7.74
CA LYS A 72 -10.93 9.92 -7.53
C LYS A 72 -10.73 9.22 -6.19
N LEU A 73 -11.38 9.70 -5.13
CA LEU A 73 -11.35 9.05 -3.81
C LEU A 73 -11.93 7.64 -3.88
N ALA A 74 -13.06 7.44 -4.59
CA ALA A 74 -13.64 6.12 -4.81
C ALA A 74 -12.71 5.21 -5.65
N GLU A 75 -12.07 5.73 -6.68
CA GLU A 75 -11.10 5.01 -7.52
C GLU A 75 -9.85 4.56 -6.77
N ILE A 76 -9.39 5.32 -5.78
CA ILE A 76 -8.30 4.90 -4.88
C ILE A 76 -8.83 3.87 -3.88
N SER A 77 -10.01 4.12 -3.30
CA SER A 77 -10.58 3.27 -2.24
C SER A 77 -10.85 1.85 -2.71
N ARG A 78 -11.25 1.65 -3.97
CA ARG A 78 -11.45 0.32 -4.57
C ARG A 78 -10.16 -0.51 -4.66
N LEU A 79 -8.98 0.10 -4.53
CA LEU A 79 -7.70 -0.63 -4.52
C LEU A 79 -7.37 -1.23 -3.15
N PHE A 80 -8.03 -0.79 -2.07
CA PHE A 80 -7.72 -1.29 -0.72
C PHE A 80 -7.93 -2.80 -0.55
N PRO A 81 -9.03 -3.42 -1.03
CA PRO A 81 -9.17 -4.87 -0.97
C PRO A 81 -8.06 -5.59 -1.73
N ILE A 82 -7.64 -5.06 -2.88
CA ILE A 82 -6.56 -5.65 -3.69
C ILE A 82 -5.25 -5.65 -2.92
N PHE A 83 -4.86 -4.49 -2.38
CA PHE A 83 -3.63 -4.39 -1.60
C PHE A 83 -3.71 -5.19 -0.31
N PHE A 84 -4.87 -5.24 0.35
CA PHE A 84 -5.04 -6.02 1.56
C PHE A 84 -4.80 -7.52 1.31
N VAL A 85 -5.46 -8.09 0.29
CA VAL A 85 -5.25 -9.50 -0.12
C VAL A 85 -3.78 -9.73 -0.46
N PHE A 86 -3.18 -8.85 -1.28
CA PHE A 86 -1.78 -8.95 -1.67
C PHE A 86 -0.84 -8.96 -0.45
N GLU A 87 -0.99 -8.00 0.46
CA GLU A 87 -0.19 -7.91 1.68
C GLU A 87 -0.37 -9.12 2.59
N SER A 88 -1.61 -9.53 2.83
CA SER A 88 -1.89 -10.66 3.72
C SER A 88 -1.31 -11.96 3.18
N SER A 89 -1.45 -12.22 1.88
CA SER A 89 -0.96 -13.45 1.25
C SER A 89 0.56 -13.52 1.28
N PHE A 90 1.26 -12.45 0.90
CA PHE A 90 2.72 -12.45 0.91
C PHE A 90 3.31 -12.47 2.33
N ARG A 91 2.67 -11.83 3.31
CA ARG A 91 3.11 -11.92 4.71
C ARG A 91 2.94 -13.34 5.25
N ALA A 92 1.80 -13.97 4.99
CA ALA A 92 1.54 -15.35 5.40
C ALA A 92 2.52 -16.32 4.71
N PHE A 93 2.74 -16.16 3.41
CA PHE A 93 3.70 -16.95 2.65
C PHE A 93 5.11 -16.84 3.23
N VAL A 94 5.62 -15.63 3.46
CA VAL A 94 6.97 -15.44 4.02
C VAL A 94 7.08 -16.02 5.43
N ALA A 95 6.09 -15.81 6.29
CA ALA A 95 6.10 -16.37 7.64
C ALA A 95 6.16 -17.90 7.62
N GLY A 96 5.26 -18.54 6.86
CA GLY A 96 5.23 -20.00 6.72
C GLY A 96 6.51 -20.54 6.07
N ARG A 97 7.10 -19.81 5.12
CA ARG A 97 8.31 -20.26 4.44
C ARG A 97 9.56 -20.15 5.28
N LEU A 98 9.74 -19.06 6.01
CA LEU A 98 10.86 -18.93 6.93
C LEU A 98 10.78 -19.95 8.08
N ALA A 99 9.56 -20.24 8.57
CA ALA A 99 9.37 -21.30 9.55
C ALA A 99 9.83 -22.67 9.03
N ALA A 100 9.58 -22.98 7.76
CA ALA A 100 10.05 -24.21 7.15
C ALA A 100 11.55 -24.23 6.85
N ILE A 101 12.11 -23.13 6.34
CA ILE A 101 13.55 -22.99 6.04
C ILE A 101 14.37 -23.15 7.33
N TYR A 102 13.90 -22.56 8.43
CA TYR A 102 14.57 -22.60 9.73
C TYR A 102 13.98 -23.63 10.71
N GLY A 103 13.10 -24.51 10.24
CA GLY A 103 12.59 -25.66 11.00
C GLY A 103 11.65 -25.40 12.19
N ALA A 104 11.32 -24.15 12.52
CA ALA A 104 10.35 -23.81 13.56
C ALA A 104 9.77 -22.40 13.37
N ASP A 105 8.55 -22.13 13.85
CA ASP A 105 7.91 -20.81 13.75
C ASP A 105 8.63 -19.72 14.58
N ASP A 106 9.37 -20.12 15.62
CA ASP A 106 10.10 -19.24 16.50
C ASP A 106 11.57 -19.02 16.10
N TRP A 107 11.90 -19.29 14.83
CA TRP A 107 13.21 -19.11 14.19
C TRP A 107 13.88 -17.74 14.45
N TRP A 108 13.10 -16.72 14.74
CA TRP A 108 13.52 -15.33 14.97
C TRP A 108 13.99 -15.08 16.42
N ARG A 109 13.65 -15.94 17.39
CA ARG A 109 13.98 -15.73 18.81
C ARG A 109 15.47 -15.52 19.10
N PRO A 110 16.43 -16.21 18.44
CA PRO A 110 17.85 -15.94 18.64
C PRO A 110 18.24 -14.50 18.28
N ILE A 111 17.62 -13.93 17.25
CA ILE A 111 17.84 -12.55 16.81
C ILE A 111 17.28 -11.57 17.86
N ASP A 112 16.05 -11.79 18.30
CA ASP A 112 15.40 -10.97 19.33
C ASP A 112 16.20 -10.98 20.64
N ARG A 113 16.69 -12.16 21.06
CA ARG A 113 17.56 -12.28 22.24
C ARG A 113 18.84 -11.45 22.09
N ALA A 114 19.50 -11.51 20.93
CA ALA A 114 20.70 -10.71 20.68
C ALA A 114 20.38 -9.20 20.75
N VAL A 115 19.29 -8.76 20.12
CA VAL A 115 18.82 -7.36 20.13
C VAL A 115 18.49 -6.88 21.55
N ARG A 116 17.85 -7.71 22.37
CA ARG A 116 17.50 -7.39 23.77
C ARG A 116 18.71 -7.34 24.70
N ASN A 117 19.69 -8.22 24.48
CA ASN A 117 20.91 -8.28 25.28
C ASN A 117 22.00 -7.31 24.80
N SER A 118 21.65 -6.34 23.93
CA SER A 118 22.60 -5.40 23.32
C SER A 118 23.81 -6.08 22.67
N SER A 119 23.64 -7.31 22.19
CA SER A 119 24.64 -8.08 21.46
C SER A 119 24.45 -7.86 19.97
N ASP A 120 25.51 -8.02 19.16
CA ASP A 120 25.39 -7.87 17.70
C ASP A 120 24.70 -9.10 17.07
N PRO A 121 23.45 -8.97 16.57
CA PRO A 121 22.74 -10.09 15.93
C PRO A 121 23.42 -10.56 14.65
N LEU A 122 24.28 -9.74 14.02
CA LEU A 122 24.99 -10.09 12.77
C LEU A 122 26.13 -11.10 12.99
N LEU A 123 26.46 -11.41 14.24
CA LEU A 123 27.41 -12.47 14.60
C LEU A 123 26.79 -13.87 14.56
N LEU A 124 25.46 -13.98 14.54
CA LEU A 124 24.78 -15.26 14.37
C LEU A 124 25.16 -15.89 13.03
N ARG A 125 25.41 -17.20 13.05
CA ARG A 125 25.76 -17.98 11.84
C ARG A 125 24.65 -18.92 11.41
N THR A 126 23.83 -19.34 12.37
CA THR A 126 22.69 -20.24 12.14
C THR A 126 21.47 -19.77 12.94
N LEU A 127 20.29 -20.13 12.45
CA LEU A 127 19.01 -20.08 13.17
C LEU A 127 18.49 -21.51 13.22
N ASN A 128 18.25 -22.05 14.42
CA ASN A 128 17.82 -23.44 14.61
C ASN A 128 18.70 -24.47 13.87
N GLY A 129 20.02 -24.24 13.86
CA GLY A 129 20.98 -25.11 13.17
C GLY A 129 21.10 -24.88 11.65
N GLN A 130 20.20 -24.11 11.04
CA GLN A 130 20.21 -23.82 9.62
C GLN A 130 21.03 -22.55 9.31
N PRO A 131 21.86 -22.52 8.25
CA PRO A 131 22.64 -21.35 7.89
C PRO A 131 21.78 -20.11 7.66
N VAL A 132 22.25 -18.94 8.11
CA VAL A 132 21.56 -17.66 7.89
C VAL A 132 22.50 -16.61 7.31
N ALA A 133 22.01 -15.90 6.29
CA ALA A 133 22.74 -14.79 5.69
C ALA A 133 22.69 -13.54 6.58
N ARG A 134 23.77 -12.75 6.58
CA ARG A 134 23.84 -11.46 7.30
C ARG A 134 22.75 -10.46 6.85
N SER A 135 22.33 -10.52 5.59
CA SER A 135 21.22 -9.69 5.07
C SER A 135 19.89 -10.02 5.75
N THR A 136 19.61 -11.29 5.99
CA THR A 136 18.42 -11.76 6.72
C THR A 136 18.45 -11.25 8.15
N LEU A 137 19.58 -11.46 8.85
CA LEU A 137 19.78 -10.99 10.22
C LEU A 137 19.56 -9.48 10.33
N ARG A 138 20.14 -8.68 9.43
CA ARG A 138 19.96 -7.22 9.39
C ARG A 138 18.50 -6.82 9.18
N THR A 139 17.82 -7.50 8.25
CA THR A 139 16.43 -7.20 7.89
C THR A 139 15.50 -7.46 9.07
N VAL A 140 15.63 -8.63 9.71
CA VAL A 140 14.78 -9.03 10.84
C VAL A 140 15.11 -8.22 12.11
N SER A 141 16.39 -7.96 12.37
CA SER A 141 16.81 -7.12 13.51
C SER A 141 16.21 -5.72 13.43
N ARG A 142 16.14 -5.12 12.24
CA ARG A 142 15.52 -3.80 12.06
C ARG A 142 14.03 -3.81 12.43
N VAL A 143 13.31 -4.87 12.06
CA VAL A 143 11.89 -5.01 12.44
C VAL A 143 11.75 -5.13 13.95
N LEU A 144 12.52 -6.01 14.57
CA LEU A 144 12.46 -6.23 16.03
C LEU A 144 12.83 -4.97 16.83
N CYS A 145 13.85 -4.23 16.39
CA CYS A 145 14.16 -2.93 16.98
C CYS A 145 12.98 -1.96 16.83
N SER A 146 12.37 -1.85 15.64
CA SER A 146 11.22 -0.95 15.42
C SER A 146 10.01 -1.30 16.29
N VAL A 147 9.74 -2.59 16.51
CA VAL A 147 8.65 -3.05 17.39
C VAL A 147 8.93 -2.63 18.84
N ARG A 148 10.17 -2.83 19.30
CA ARG A 148 10.61 -2.45 20.65
C ARG A 148 10.55 -0.93 20.85
N ASP A 149 11.07 -0.17 19.90
CA ASP A 149 11.16 1.29 20.00
C ASP A 149 9.75 1.93 19.97
N ALA A 150 8.76 1.25 19.37
CA ALA A 150 7.35 1.63 19.42
C ALA A 150 6.64 1.22 20.73
N GLY A 151 7.30 0.49 21.64
CA GLY A 151 6.69 -0.01 22.89
C GLY A 151 5.65 -1.10 22.67
N ALA A 152 5.64 -1.76 21.51
CA ALA A 152 4.68 -2.82 21.21
C ALA A 152 5.06 -4.13 21.95
N PRO A 153 4.07 -5.01 22.22
CA PRO A 153 4.34 -6.33 22.77
C PRO A 153 5.35 -7.12 21.94
N SER A 154 6.09 -8.01 22.61
CA SER A 154 6.98 -8.93 21.89
C SER A 154 6.17 -9.78 20.91
N PRO A 155 6.68 -10.03 19.69
CA PRO A 155 6.09 -11.01 18.78
C PRO A 155 5.94 -12.37 19.46
N ASN A 156 4.86 -13.10 19.18
CA ASN A 156 4.66 -14.46 19.69
C ASN A 156 4.98 -15.51 18.61
N THR A 157 4.70 -15.17 17.35
CA THR A 157 4.85 -16.05 16.19
C THR A 157 5.81 -15.45 15.15
N GLY A 158 6.28 -16.27 14.21
CA GLY A 158 7.00 -15.79 13.04
C GLY A 158 6.16 -14.82 12.22
N TYR A 159 4.84 -15.06 12.13
CA TYR A 159 3.90 -14.15 11.45
C TYR A 159 3.85 -12.77 12.11
N ASP A 160 3.90 -12.67 13.45
CA ASP A 160 3.92 -11.38 14.15
C ASP A 160 5.15 -10.55 13.79
N VAL A 161 6.31 -11.20 13.65
CA VAL A 161 7.54 -10.54 13.18
C VAL A 161 7.37 -10.03 11.76
N ILE A 162 6.86 -10.87 10.85
CA ILE A 162 6.69 -10.49 9.45
C ILE A 162 5.63 -9.39 9.28
N SER A 163 4.52 -9.47 10.00
CA SER A 163 3.43 -8.48 9.97
C SER A 163 3.85 -7.13 10.54
N SER A 164 4.76 -7.10 11.51
CA SER A 164 5.35 -5.87 12.05
C SER A 164 6.29 -5.16 11.05
N GLY A 165 6.77 -5.87 10.03
CA GLY A 165 7.60 -5.29 8.97
C GLY A 165 6.81 -4.50 7.92
N THR A 166 7.51 -3.70 7.12
CA THR A 166 6.92 -3.08 5.93
C THR A 166 6.81 -4.08 4.78
N MET A 167 6.04 -3.78 3.74
CA MET A 167 6.07 -4.60 2.52
C MET A 167 7.44 -4.61 1.84
N ALA A 168 8.28 -3.58 2.02
CA ALA A 168 9.66 -3.64 1.56
C ALA A 168 10.45 -4.73 2.28
N THR A 169 10.21 -4.91 3.59
CA THR A 169 10.78 -6.01 4.37
C THR A 169 10.37 -7.37 3.84
N VAL A 170 9.07 -7.54 3.55
CA VAL A 170 8.53 -8.79 2.96
C VAL A 170 9.23 -9.11 1.64
N GLY A 171 9.28 -8.16 0.71
CA GLY A 171 9.96 -8.34 -0.58
C GLY A 171 11.45 -8.67 -0.42
N SER A 172 12.16 -7.98 0.46
CA SER A 172 13.59 -8.26 0.72
C SER A 172 13.82 -9.65 1.30
N LEU A 173 12.95 -10.14 2.19
CA LEU A 173 13.07 -11.50 2.72
C LEU A 173 12.86 -12.55 1.63
N ILE A 174 11.93 -12.32 0.70
CA ILE A 174 11.75 -13.21 -0.46
C ILE A 174 12.99 -13.23 -1.34
N GLU A 175 13.54 -12.06 -1.68
CA GLU A 175 14.76 -11.95 -2.48
C GLU A 175 15.99 -12.60 -1.81
N GLN A 176 16.08 -12.51 -0.48
CA GLN A 176 17.19 -13.09 0.29
C GLN A 176 17.14 -14.62 0.35
N HIS A 177 15.95 -15.21 0.28
CA HIS A 177 15.71 -16.66 0.28
C HIS A 177 15.18 -17.16 -1.06
N TRP A 178 15.53 -16.45 -2.14
CA TRP A 178 14.95 -16.70 -3.46
C TRP A 178 15.07 -18.17 -3.89
N GLY A 179 16.23 -18.79 -3.67
CA GLY A 179 16.48 -20.18 -4.01
C GLY A 179 15.52 -21.16 -3.31
N ASP A 180 15.21 -20.92 -2.03
CA ASP A 180 14.32 -21.78 -1.26
C ASP A 180 12.84 -21.49 -1.52
N MET A 181 12.51 -20.23 -1.82
CA MET A 181 11.12 -19.79 -2.00
C MET A 181 10.59 -20.02 -3.42
N ILE A 182 11.43 -19.92 -4.45
CA ILE A 182 11.01 -20.04 -5.85
C ILE A 182 10.43 -21.41 -6.17
N ASP A 183 10.94 -22.47 -5.54
CA ASP A 183 10.44 -23.83 -5.73
C ASP A 183 9.08 -24.07 -5.05
N SER A 184 8.66 -23.16 -4.17
CA SER A 184 7.30 -23.17 -3.59
C SER A 184 6.28 -22.43 -4.45
N PHE A 185 6.71 -21.71 -5.50
CA PHE A 185 5.77 -21.04 -6.41
C PHE A 185 5.11 -22.06 -7.33
N HIS A 186 3.80 -21.88 -7.56
CA HIS A 186 3.03 -22.79 -8.38
C HIS A 186 3.55 -22.83 -9.82
N SER A 187 3.88 -24.03 -10.33
CA SER A 187 4.47 -24.21 -11.66
C SER A 187 3.47 -24.12 -12.80
N GLY A 188 2.17 -24.30 -12.52
CA GLY A 188 1.07 -24.20 -13.48
C GLY A 188 0.39 -22.83 -13.54
N HIS A 189 1.08 -21.77 -13.12
CA HIS A 189 0.57 -20.40 -13.16
C HIS A 189 0.22 -19.97 -14.60
N MET A 190 -0.87 -19.22 -14.76
CA MET A 190 -1.43 -18.87 -16.07
C MET A 190 -0.62 -17.79 -16.79
N TYR A 191 0.11 -16.96 -16.04
CA TYR A 191 0.74 -15.75 -16.57
C TYR A 191 2.06 -16.02 -17.28
N ARG A 192 2.79 -17.10 -16.93
CA ARG A 192 3.99 -17.51 -17.69
C ARG A 192 4.03 -19.03 -17.86
N PRO A 193 3.27 -19.59 -18.81
CA PRO A 193 3.15 -21.03 -19.02
C PRO A 193 4.45 -21.75 -19.38
N HIS A 194 5.50 -21.01 -19.77
CA HIS A 194 6.80 -21.55 -20.17
C HIS A 194 8.00 -20.90 -19.45
N GLY A 195 7.75 -20.11 -18.39
CA GLY A 195 8.79 -19.34 -17.72
C GLY A 195 8.66 -19.40 -16.20
N ARG A 196 9.79 -19.51 -15.50
CA ARG A 196 9.85 -19.17 -14.08
C ARG A 196 10.04 -17.66 -13.96
N LEU A 197 9.39 -17.06 -12.96
CA LEU A 197 9.73 -15.70 -12.56
C LEU A 197 11.20 -15.69 -12.14
N THR A 198 11.99 -14.72 -12.59
CA THR A 198 13.35 -14.52 -12.07
C THR A 198 13.32 -13.64 -10.82
N LYS A 199 14.39 -13.70 -10.01
CA LYS A 199 14.53 -12.84 -8.83
C LYS A 199 14.39 -11.36 -9.16
N THR A 200 15.02 -10.92 -10.25
CA THR A 200 15.00 -9.51 -10.70
C THR A 200 13.60 -9.09 -11.11
N GLU A 201 12.91 -9.90 -11.91
CA GLU A 201 11.54 -9.61 -12.32
C GLU A 201 10.59 -9.57 -11.13
N PHE A 202 10.70 -10.52 -10.20
CA PHE A 202 9.93 -10.49 -8.96
C PHE A 202 10.15 -9.17 -8.21
N GLY A 203 11.41 -8.78 -7.99
CA GLY A 203 11.76 -7.54 -7.29
C GLY A 203 11.14 -6.30 -7.95
N GLU A 204 11.17 -6.23 -9.29
CA GLU A 204 10.58 -5.12 -10.04
C GLU A 204 9.05 -5.09 -9.96
N LEU A 205 8.39 -6.22 -10.19
CA LEU A 205 6.93 -6.35 -10.15
C LEU A 205 6.39 -6.08 -8.73
N PHE A 206 7.00 -6.69 -7.73
CA PHE A 206 6.63 -6.52 -6.33
C PHE A 206 6.83 -5.07 -5.88
N LYS A 207 7.93 -4.43 -6.31
CA LYS A 207 8.17 -3.00 -6.06
C LYS A 207 7.08 -2.12 -6.68
N ARG A 208 6.60 -2.41 -7.89
CA ARG A 208 5.51 -1.64 -8.53
C ARG A 208 4.23 -1.70 -7.70
N VAL A 209 3.80 -2.88 -7.28
CA VAL A 209 2.59 -3.04 -6.43
C VAL A 209 2.79 -2.33 -5.09
N ARG A 210 3.95 -2.50 -4.45
CA ARG A 210 4.29 -1.83 -3.18
C ARG A 210 4.25 -0.31 -3.28
N LEU A 211 4.77 0.28 -4.35
CA LEU A 211 4.75 1.73 -4.55
C LEU A 211 3.32 2.22 -4.76
N ALA A 212 2.54 1.57 -5.63
CA ALA A 212 1.14 1.89 -5.85
C ALA A 212 0.31 1.81 -4.55
N ARG A 213 0.57 0.77 -3.74
CA ARG A 213 0.02 0.62 -2.39
C ARG A 213 0.33 1.84 -1.53
N ASN A 214 1.60 2.23 -1.44
CA ASN A 214 2.00 3.38 -0.61
C ASN A 214 1.31 4.68 -1.05
N GLU A 215 1.22 4.93 -2.35
CA GLU A 215 0.49 6.09 -2.88
C GLU A 215 -0.99 6.06 -2.45
N ALA A 216 -1.67 4.92 -2.58
CA ALA A 216 -3.07 4.78 -2.18
C ALA A 216 -3.30 5.03 -0.68
N TYR A 217 -2.45 4.47 0.19
CA TYR A 217 -2.52 4.69 1.64
C TYR A 217 -2.17 6.13 2.07
N HIS A 218 -1.50 6.89 1.21
CA HIS A 218 -1.25 8.32 1.40
C HIS A 218 -2.26 9.22 0.69
N HIS A 219 -3.38 8.67 0.20
CA HIS A 219 -4.43 9.39 -0.51
C HIS A 219 -3.94 10.11 -1.77
N ARG A 220 -3.02 9.47 -2.49
CA ARG A 220 -2.45 9.96 -3.75
C ARG A 220 -2.97 9.17 -4.93
N SER A 221 -3.00 9.82 -6.09
CA SER A 221 -3.39 9.17 -7.35
C SER A 221 -2.43 8.03 -7.69
N VAL A 222 -2.99 6.85 -7.98
CA VAL A 222 -2.22 5.69 -8.46
C VAL A 222 -2.28 5.65 -9.99
N PRO A 223 -1.17 5.93 -10.71
CA PRO A 223 -1.15 5.83 -12.16
C PRO A 223 -1.22 4.36 -12.61
N ALA A 224 -1.77 4.13 -13.80
CA ALA A 224 -1.83 2.81 -14.44
C ALA A 224 -2.43 1.70 -13.53
N GLN A 225 -3.54 2.01 -12.84
CA GLN A 225 -4.18 1.07 -11.90
C GLN A 225 -4.44 -0.32 -12.50
N ALA A 226 -4.92 -0.40 -13.74
CA ALA A 226 -5.15 -1.67 -14.42
C ALA A 226 -3.88 -2.53 -14.45
N ARG A 227 -2.73 -1.93 -14.80
CA ARG A 227 -1.45 -2.63 -14.80
C ARG A 227 -1.01 -3.04 -13.40
N VAL A 228 -1.29 -2.22 -12.37
CA VAL A 228 -0.99 -2.59 -10.97
C VAL A 228 -1.81 -3.82 -10.56
N VAL A 229 -3.09 -3.87 -10.94
CA VAL A 229 -3.97 -5.01 -10.65
C VAL A 229 -3.50 -6.27 -11.38
N GLU A 230 -3.16 -6.17 -12.67
CA GLU A 230 -2.60 -7.29 -13.45
C GLU A 230 -1.34 -7.86 -12.80
N ILE A 231 -0.42 -6.99 -12.35
CA ILE A 231 0.81 -7.42 -11.69
C ILE A 231 0.51 -8.06 -10.34
N ALA A 232 -0.44 -7.52 -9.57
CA ALA A 232 -0.83 -8.10 -8.30
C ALA A 232 -1.46 -9.49 -8.49
N GLU A 233 -2.30 -9.66 -9.50
CA GLU A 233 -2.89 -10.96 -9.89
C GLU A 233 -1.80 -11.94 -10.33
N GLU A 234 -0.89 -11.56 -11.23
CA GLU A 234 0.25 -12.40 -11.66
C GLU A 234 1.08 -12.89 -10.47
N LEU A 235 1.41 -11.99 -9.54
CA LEU A 235 2.22 -12.33 -8.37
C LEU A 235 1.48 -13.22 -7.37
N LEU A 236 0.16 -13.06 -7.23
CA LEU A 236 -0.65 -13.87 -6.33
C LEU A 236 -0.96 -15.25 -6.91
N ASP A 237 -1.04 -15.39 -8.22
CA ASP A 237 -1.20 -16.68 -8.91
C ASP A 237 -0.03 -17.63 -8.61
N PHE A 238 1.20 -17.10 -8.45
CA PHE A 238 2.34 -17.90 -7.97
C PHE A 238 2.15 -18.47 -6.57
N LEU A 239 1.27 -17.88 -5.75
CA LEU A 239 0.90 -18.36 -4.42
C LEU A 239 -0.41 -19.16 -4.42
N ASP A 240 -0.94 -19.50 -5.60
CA ASP A 240 -2.26 -20.14 -5.78
C ASP A 240 -3.41 -19.30 -5.20
N VAL A 241 -3.31 -17.97 -5.32
CA VAL A 241 -4.33 -17.02 -4.88
C VAL A 241 -4.85 -16.26 -6.09
N HIS A 242 -6.11 -16.52 -6.46
CA HIS A 242 -6.80 -15.73 -7.47
C HIS A 242 -7.36 -14.45 -6.83
N LEU A 243 -6.81 -13.30 -7.21
CA LEU A 243 -7.08 -12.00 -6.60
C LEU A 243 -8.49 -11.51 -6.92
N GLU A 244 -8.97 -11.65 -8.16
CA GLU A 244 -10.34 -11.30 -8.49
C GLU A 244 -11.35 -12.11 -7.66
N HIS A 245 -11.13 -13.41 -7.52
CA HIS A 245 -12.00 -14.27 -6.72
C HIS A 245 -12.01 -13.82 -5.25
N SER A 246 -10.82 -13.56 -4.70
CA SER A 246 -10.65 -13.06 -3.33
C SER A 246 -11.37 -11.71 -3.12
N CYS A 247 -11.23 -10.76 -4.05
CA CYS A 247 -11.88 -9.46 -3.97
C CYS A 247 -13.40 -9.57 -4.11
N ARG A 248 -13.91 -10.43 -4.99
CA ARG A 248 -15.36 -10.70 -5.11
C ARG A 248 -15.92 -11.24 -3.80
N ASN A 249 -15.22 -12.16 -3.14
CA ASN A 249 -15.64 -12.71 -1.85
C ASN A 249 -15.65 -11.64 -0.75
N VAL A 250 -14.63 -10.78 -0.69
CA VAL A 250 -14.59 -9.65 0.25
C VAL A 250 -15.77 -8.69 0.03
N ASN A 251 -16.06 -8.35 -1.22
CA ASN A 251 -17.16 -7.44 -1.55
C ASN A 251 -18.55 -8.05 -1.36
N ALA A 252 -18.68 -9.38 -1.47
CA ALA A 252 -19.93 -10.10 -1.24
C ALA A 252 -20.20 -10.40 0.24
N ALA A 253 -19.22 -10.17 1.12
CA ALA A 253 -19.34 -10.46 2.54
C ALA A 253 -20.45 -9.60 3.18
N ARG A 254 -21.33 -10.24 3.97
CA ARG A 254 -22.33 -9.53 4.76
C ARG A 254 -21.65 -8.84 5.95
N LEU A 255 -21.42 -7.54 5.83
CA LEU A 255 -20.82 -6.75 6.89
C LEU A 255 -21.87 -6.27 7.88
N THR A 256 -21.49 -6.18 9.16
CA THR A 256 -22.30 -5.46 10.14
C THR A 256 -22.28 -3.97 9.78
N PRO A 257 -23.43 -3.33 9.49
CA PRO A 257 -23.43 -1.93 9.12
C PRO A 257 -22.90 -1.06 10.25
N LEU A 258 -22.09 -0.06 9.90
CA LEU A 258 -21.67 0.97 10.84
C LEU A 258 -22.90 1.78 11.27
N ARG A 259 -23.16 1.84 12.58
CA ARG A 259 -24.26 2.62 13.14
C ARG A 259 -23.77 4.02 13.48
N PHE A 260 -24.16 5.00 12.68
CA PHE A 260 -23.92 6.41 12.97
C PHE A 260 -25.06 6.93 13.85
N LYS A 261 -24.75 7.27 15.10
CA LYS A 261 -25.75 7.79 16.08
C LYS A 261 -25.88 9.31 16.08
N VAL A 262 -25.04 10.00 15.31
CA VAL A 262 -25.01 11.47 15.26
C VAL A 262 -25.99 11.94 14.20
N GLN A 263 -26.93 12.80 14.56
CA GLN A 263 -27.86 13.41 13.61
C GLN A 263 -27.09 14.29 12.61
N LYS A 264 -27.47 14.21 11.33
CA LYS A 264 -26.93 15.09 10.30
C LYS A 264 -27.40 16.52 10.57
N GLU A 265 -26.49 17.39 10.98
CA GLU A 265 -26.79 18.81 11.13
C GLU A 265 -27.12 19.46 9.77
N PRO A 266 -27.99 20.51 9.74
CA PRO A 266 -28.33 21.21 8.50
C PRO A 266 -27.12 21.74 7.71
N ARG A 267 -26.04 22.11 8.41
CA ARG A 267 -24.79 22.55 7.77
C ARG A 267 -24.02 21.46 7.01
N HIS A 268 -24.45 20.21 7.09
CA HIS A 268 -23.87 19.08 6.35
C HIS A 268 -24.69 18.72 5.09
N ALA A 269 -25.75 19.47 4.78
CA ALA A 269 -26.63 19.26 3.63
C ALA A 269 -25.95 19.60 2.30
#